data_AF-A0A257INF8-F1
#
_entry.id   AF-A0A257INF8-F1
#
_cell.length_a   1.000
_cell.length_b   1.000
_cell.length_c   1.000
_cell.angle_alpha   90.00
_cell.angle_beta   90.00
_cell.angle_gamma   90.00
#
_symmetry.space_group_name_H-M   'P 1'
#
loop_
_entity.id
_entity.type
_entity.pdbx_description
1 polymer ?
#
loop_
_entity_poly.entity_id
_entity_poly.type
_entity_poly.pdbx_seq_one_letter_code
_entity_poly.pdbx_strand_id
1 'polypeptide(L)'
;SKTSSRPIEYANIQDKSKSIGITSDSLGKFRLPISSKNTLLTVSCVGYENSSIHVNPESFVVIRLTPLVSTLDEVTIKPKENPAFEIIRRVLANSEKNNPDKIFQFKANHYSKIGLNGEILSYLKKSTTDSVRKIDRGLFIVENLGDFYQKNKKQKDIVKFTISNFPKNYP
;
A
#
# COMPACT_ATOMS: atom_id res chain seq x y z
N SER A 1 24.26 30.44 -24.08
CA SER A 1 24.93 30.12 -22.80
C SER A 1 24.58 28.68 -22.42
N LYS A 2 25.59 27.83 -22.20
CA LYS A 2 25.42 26.40 -21.87
C LYS A 2 25.76 26.21 -20.38
N THR A 3 24.75 26.14 -19.53
CA THR A 3 24.92 26.02 -18.07
C THR A 3 23.80 25.07 -17.61
N SER A 4 24.02 23.79 -17.30
CA SER A 4 24.98 23.18 -16.39
C SER A 4 25.44 21.78 -16.87
N SER A 5 26.73 21.46 -16.75
CA SER A 5 27.28 20.13 -17.03
C SER A 5 27.07 19.14 -15.86
N ARG A 6 25.88 19.13 -15.26
CA ARG A 6 25.56 18.21 -14.16
C ARG A 6 25.06 16.87 -14.73
N PRO A 7 25.49 15.73 -14.17
CA PRO A 7 24.96 14.44 -14.58
C PRO A 7 23.45 14.37 -14.30
N ILE A 8 22.71 13.73 -15.20
CA ILE A 8 21.29 13.46 -15.00
C ILE A 8 21.16 12.02 -14.49
N GLU A 9 20.85 11.90 -13.22
CA GLU A 9 20.68 10.63 -12.53
C GLU A 9 19.35 9.98 -12.88
N TYR A 10 19.31 8.65 -12.92
CA TYR A 10 18.09 7.86 -13.10
C TYR A 10 17.26 8.23 -14.35
N ALA A 11 17.91 8.79 -15.39
CA ALA A 11 17.28 9.03 -16.68
C ALA A 11 16.96 7.68 -17.33
N ASN A 12 15.81 7.58 -18.00
CA ASN A 12 15.40 6.39 -18.73
C ASN A 12 16.00 6.41 -20.13
N ILE A 13 16.65 5.32 -20.54
CA ILE A 13 17.25 5.13 -21.86
C ILE A 13 16.63 3.89 -22.49
N GLN A 14 15.97 4.05 -23.63
CA GLN A 14 15.30 2.98 -24.36
C GLN A 14 15.78 2.89 -25.80
N ASP A 15 16.04 1.67 -26.26
CA ASP A 15 16.13 1.39 -27.69
C ASP A 15 14.69 1.36 -28.25
N LYS A 16 14.36 2.15 -29.28
CA LYS A 16 12.99 2.11 -29.84
C LYS A 16 12.71 0.83 -30.62
N SER A 17 13.75 0.19 -31.14
CA SER A 17 13.63 -1.02 -31.98
C SER A 17 13.48 -2.30 -31.16
N LYS A 18 13.83 -2.26 -29.87
CA LYS A 18 13.74 -3.38 -28.93
C LYS A 18 13.02 -2.93 -27.67
N SER A 19 12.20 -3.77 -27.05
CA SER A 19 11.57 -3.42 -25.75
C SER A 19 12.56 -3.49 -24.57
N ILE A 20 13.81 -3.06 -24.78
CA ILE A 20 14.90 -3.06 -23.80
C ILE A 20 15.18 -1.61 -23.39
N GLY A 21 15.04 -1.34 -22.10
CA GLY A 21 15.34 -0.05 -21.49
C GLY A 21 16.16 -0.22 -20.22
N ILE A 22 17.01 0.77 -19.94
CA ILE A 22 17.81 0.86 -18.71
C ILE A 22 17.70 2.27 -18.13
N THR A 23 18.17 2.43 -16.90
CA THR A 23 18.29 3.73 -16.25
C THR A 23 19.76 4.10 -16.03
N SER A 24 20.07 5.41 -16.04
CA SER A 24 21.39 5.89 -15.64
C SER A 24 21.61 5.77 -14.13
N ASP A 25 22.88 5.62 -13.73
CA ASP A 25 23.29 5.61 -12.32
C ASP A 25 23.32 7.02 -11.71
N SER A 26 23.73 7.11 -10.43
CA SER A 26 23.87 8.38 -9.70
C SER A 26 24.98 9.30 -10.25
N LEU A 27 25.79 8.83 -11.20
CA LEU A 27 26.77 9.63 -11.93
C LEU A 27 26.31 9.94 -13.36
N GLY A 28 25.07 9.59 -13.72
CA GLY A 28 24.51 9.77 -15.05
C GLY A 28 25.09 8.84 -16.11
N LYS A 29 25.79 7.77 -15.72
CA LYS A 29 26.37 6.79 -16.65
C LYS A 29 25.38 5.65 -16.88
N PHE A 30 25.45 5.04 -18.06
CA PHE A 30 24.62 3.91 -18.44
C PHE A 30 25.40 2.97 -19.36
N ARG A 31 24.99 1.70 -19.43
CA ARG A 31 25.55 0.72 -20.35
C ARG A 31 24.44 -0.15 -20.93
N LEU A 32 24.17 0.03 -22.23
CA LEU A 32 23.15 -0.73 -22.95
C LEU A 32 23.86 -1.63 -23.99
N PRO A 33 23.66 -2.96 -23.96
CA PRO A 33 24.20 -3.84 -24.99
C PRO A 33 23.41 -3.66 -26.29
N ILE A 34 24.07 -3.09 -27.31
CA ILE A 34 23.50 -2.84 -28.63
C ILE A 34 24.25 -3.69 -29.66
N SER A 35 23.51 -4.50 -30.42
CA SER A 35 24.04 -5.38 -31.48
C SER A 35 23.96 -4.75 -32.87
N SER A 36 22.99 -3.87 -33.10
CA SER A 36 22.66 -3.31 -34.41
C SER A 36 23.36 -1.97 -34.63
N LYS A 37 23.78 -1.70 -35.86
CA LYS A 37 24.25 -0.37 -36.28
C LYS A 37 23.06 0.57 -36.44
N ASN A 38 23.29 1.86 -36.21
CA ASN A 38 22.30 2.92 -36.34
C ASN A 38 21.04 2.72 -35.48
N THR A 39 21.21 2.24 -34.25
CA THR A 39 20.12 2.06 -33.28
C THR A 39 19.63 3.41 -32.76
N LEU A 40 18.31 3.61 -32.78
CA LEU A 40 17.67 4.82 -32.25
C LEU A 40 17.42 4.67 -30.74
N LEU A 41 18.20 5.39 -29.94
CA LEU A 41 17.97 5.52 -28.50
C LEU A 41 17.10 6.72 -28.20
N THR A 42 16.10 6.55 -27.34
CA THR A 42 15.30 7.62 -26.75
C THR A 42 15.64 7.74 -25.27
N VAL A 43 15.96 8.96 -24.84
CA VAL A 43 16.28 9.28 -23.45
C VAL A 43 15.23 10.24 -22.89
N SER A 44 14.70 9.92 -21.71
CA SER A 44 13.70 10.73 -21.02
C SER A 44 14.02 10.89 -19.53
N CYS A 45 13.72 12.06 -18.98
CA CYS A 45 13.86 12.37 -17.56
C CYS A 45 12.81 13.41 -17.17
N VAL A 46 12.29 13.32 -15.95
CA VAL A 46 11.31 14.28 -15.43
C VAL A 46 11.93 15.67 -15.37
N GLY A 47 11.22 16.68 -15.88
CA GLY A 47 11.72 18.06 -15.95
C GLY A 47 12.65 18.33 -17.12
N TYR A 48 12.77 17.41 -18.09
CA TYR A 48 13.56 17.57 -19.31
C TYR A 48 12.74 17.18 -20.56
N GLU A 49 13.11 17.74 -21.70
CA GLU A 49 12.63 17.31 -23.01
C GLU A 49 13.25 15.96 -23.40
N ASN A 50 12.46 15.11 -24.04
CA ASN A 50 12.92 13.82 -24.55
C ASN A 50 13.91 14.03 -25.71
N SER A 51 15.04 13.34 -25.68
CA SER A 51 16.04 13.37 -26.76
C SER A 51 16.14 12.02 -27.44
N SER A 52 16.20 11.99 -28.77
CA SER A 52 16.42 10.77 -29.54
C SER A 52 17.71 10.87 -30.36
N ILE A 53 18.59 9.88 -30.27
CA ILE A 53 19.87 9.85 -30.98
C ILE A 53 20.14 8.49 -31.62
N HIS A 54 20.86 8.50 -32.75
CA HIS A 54 21.33 7.27 -33.38
C HIS A 54 22.72 6.90 -32.85
N VAL A 55 22.92 5.64 -32.50
CA VAL A 55 24.19 5.12 -32.00
C VAL A 55 24.60 3.84 -32.71
N ASN A 56 25.90 3.54 -32.69
CA ASN A 56 26.44 2.29 -33.19
C ASN A 56 26.94 1.42 -32.02
N PRO A 57 27.16 0.10 -32.24
CA PRO A 57 27.79 -0.75 -31.25
C PRO A 57 29.13 -0.16 -30.79
N GLU A 58 29.47 -0.39 -29.51
CA GLU A 58 30.73 0.04 -28.88
C GLU A 58 30.99 1.56 -28.89
N SER A 59 29.97 2.38 -29.14
CA SER A 59 30.11 3.84 -29.15
C SER A 59 30.07 4.41 -27.74
N PHE A 60 31.03 5.25 -27.38
CA PHE A 60 30.92 6.14 -26.22
C PHE A 60 30.19 7.42 -26.63
N VAL A 61 29.03 7.67 -26.01
CA VAL A 61 28.18 8.84 -26.33
C VAL A 61 27.83 9.62 -25.08
N VAL A 62 27.78 10.95 -25.22
CA VAL A 62 27.32 11.87 -24.17
C VAL A 62 26.04 12.53 -24.66
N ILE A 63 24.93 12.28 -23.96
CA ILE A 63 23.60 12.80 -24.31
C ILE A 63 23.28 13.96 -23.38
N ARG A 64 22.86 15.09 -23.95
CA ARG A 64 22.47 16.29 -23.20
C ARG A 64 20.98 16.51 -23.38
N LEU A 65 20.25 16.62 -22.27
CA LEU A 65 18.82 16.95 -22.29
C LEU A 65 18.59 18.45 -22.04
N THR A 66 17.56 18.99 -22.68
CA THR A 66 17.10 20.36 -22.46
C THR A 66 16.12 20.38 -21.29
N PRO A 67 16.31 21.21 -20.26
CA PRO A 67 15.33 21.35 -19.18
C PRO A 67 13.98 21.81 -19.74
N LEU A 68 12.90 21.15 -19.31
CA LEU A 68 11.55 21.54 -19.65
C LEU A 68 11.15 22.74 -18.77
N VAL A 69 11.12 23.93 -19.36
CA VAL A 69 10.60 25.12 -18.68
C VAL A 69 9.08 25.12 -18.83
N SER A 70 8.38 24.29 -18.06
CA SER A 70 6.94 24.43 -17.94
C SER A 70 6.62 25.41 -16.82
N THR A 71 6.02 26.55 -17.15
CA THR A 71 5.16 27.26 -16.20
C THR A 71 4.01 26.33 -15.85
N LEU A 72 4.14 25.60 -14.74
CA LEU A 72 3.02 24.86 -14.18
C LEU A 72 1.99 25.90 -13.75
N ASP A 73 0.76 25.81 -14.26
CA ASP A 73 -0.34 26.56 -13.69
C ASP A 73 -0.46 26.16 -12.22
N GLU A 74 -0.35 27.15 -11.34
CA GLU A 74 -0.46 26.93 -9.90
C GLU A 74 -1.88 26.43 -9.60
N VAL A 75 -2.02 25.13 -9.33
CA VAL A 75 -3.28 24.58 -8.85
C VAL A 75 -3.41 24.98 -7.38
N THR A 76 -4.21 26.02 -7.11
CA THR A 76 -4.61 26.37 -5.74
C THR A 76 -5.50 25.26 -5.17
N ILE A 77 -4.91 24.31 -4.44
CA ILE A 77 -5.66 23.29 -3.69
C ILE A 77 -6.26 23.97 -2.46
N LYS A 78 -7.51 24.45 -2.57
CA LYS A 78 -8.31 24.80 -1.40
C LYS A 78 -8.74 23.49 -0.71
N PRO A 79 -8.63 23.34 0.62
CA PRO A 79 -9.13 22.15 1.29
C PRO A 79 -10.65 22.07 1.08
N LYS A 80 -11.07 21.14 0.22
CA LYS A 80 -12.47 20.70 0.15
C LYS A 80 -12.81 19.88 1.39
N GLU A 81 -14.08 19.50 1.50
CA GLU A 81 -14.57 18.51 2.46
C GLU A 81 -13.65 17.27 2.49
N ASN A 82 -13.43 16.72 3.70
CA ASN A 82 -12.59 15.53 3.90
C ASN A 82 -13.06 14.40 2.96
N PRO A 83 -12.19 13.84 2.10
CA PRO A 83 -12.54 12.77 1.15
C PRO A 83 -13.22 11.55 1.78
N ALA A 84 -13.00 11.29 3.08
CA ALA A 84 -13.68 10.22 3.81
C ALA A 84 -15.21 10.37 3.81
N PHE A 85 -15.73 11.60 3.78
CA PHE A 85 -17.18 11.84 3.82
C PHE A 85 -17.90 11.34 2.56
N GLU A 86 -17.25 11.39 1.40
CA GLU A 86 -17.82 10.83 0.17
C GLU A 86 -18.04 9.32 0.30
N ILE A 87 -17.06 8.63 0.89
CA ILE A 87 -17.13 7.17 1.14
C ILE A 87 -18.23 6.87 2.16
N ILE A 88 -18.29 7.61 3.27
CA ILE A 88 -19.32 7.43 4.31
C ILE A 88 -20.73 7.62 3.72
N ARG A 89 -20.96 8.68 2.95
CA ARG A 89 -22.26 8.93 2.30
C ARG A 89 -22.67 7.78 1.37
N ARG A 90 -21.73 7.24 0.60
CA ARG A 90 -21.98 6.07 -0.28
C ARG A 90 -22.32 4.81 0.51
N VAL A 91 -21.63 4.57 1.62
CA VAL A 91 -21.93 3.44 2.52
C VAL A 91 -23.35 3.57 3.09
N LEU A 92 -23.71 4.75 3.59
CA LEU A 92 -25.05 5.01 4.13
C LEU A 92 -26.14 4.83 3.07
N ALA A 93 -25.96 5.41 1.88
CA ALA A 93 -26.91 5.31 0.77
C ALA A 93 -27.14 3.87 0.28
N ASN A 94 -26.15 2.98 0.44
CA ASN A 94 -26.25 1.57 0.01
C ASN A 94 -26.46 0.59 1.17
N SER A 95 -26.55 1.07 2.42
CA SER A 95 -26.63 0.24 3.62
C SER A 95 -27.81 -0.74 3.58
N GLU A 96 -28.97 -0.29 3.13
CA GLU A 96 -30.17 -1.14 3.02
C GLU A 96 -30.06 -2.24 1.96
N LYS A 97 -29.39 -1.95 0.83
CA LYS A 97 -29.17 -2.89 -0.27
C LYS A 97 -28.12 -3.93 0.09
N ASN A 98 -27.09 -3.51 0.83
CA ASN A 98 -25.97 -4.35 1.25
C ASN A 98 -26.18 -4.96 2.64
N ASN A 99 -27.40 -4.93 3.19
CA ASN A 99 -27.69 -5.47 4.51
C ASN A 99 -27.64 -7.02 4.50
N PRO A 100 -26.67 -7.67 5.19
CA PRO A 100 -26.56 -9.13 5.23
C PRO A 100 -27.77 -9.83 5.86
N ASP A 101 -28.55 -9.16 6.71
CA ASP A 101 -29.76 -9.72 7.33
C ASP A 101 -30.88 -9.96 6.31
N LYS A 102 -30.86 -9.20 5.20
CA LYS A 102 -31.80 -9.39 4.08
C LYS A 102 -31.35 -10.49 3.12
N ILE A 103 -30.13 -11.02 3.27
CA ILE A 103 -29.58 -12.07 2.41
C ILE A 103 -29.98 -13.44 2.97
N PHE A 104 -30.75 -14.18 2.18
CA PHE A 104 -31.27 -15.49 2.57
C PHE A 104 -30.19 -16.54 2.87
N GLN A 105 -29.12 -16.53 2.07
CA GLN A 105 -27.99 -17.43 2.22
C GLN A 105 -26.69 -16.74 1.79
N PHE A 106 -25.66 -16.79 2.64
CA PHE A 106 -24.32 -16.34 2.28
C PHE A 106 -23.24 -17.10 3.07
N LYS A 107 -22.01 -17.02 2.54
CA LYS A 107 -20.78 -17.47 3.19
C LYS A 107 -19.79 -16.31 3.19
N ALA A 108 -19.09 -16.10 4.30
CA ALA A 108 -18.04 -15.10 4.43
C ALA A 108 -16.82 -15.67 5.17
N ASN A 109 -15.64 -15.12 4.87
CA ASN A 109 -14.48 -15.27 5.75
C ASN A 109 -14.74 -14.39 6.98
N HIS A 110 -14.55 -14.95 8.17
CA HIS A 110 -14.87 -14.30 9.43
C HIS A 110 -13.61 -14.12 10.28
N TYR A 111 -13.40 -12.89 10.72
CA TYR A 111 -12.38 -12.53 11.69
C TYR A 111 -13.08 -11.86 12.86
N SER A 112 -12.85 -12.34 14.08
CA SER A 112 -13.34 -11.69 15.29
C SER A 112 -12.20 -11.48 16.28
N LYS A 113 -12.20 -10.31 16.92
CA LYS A 113 -11.25 -9.94 17.98
C LYS A 113 -12.03 -9.50 19.20
N ILE A 114 -11.76 -10.17 20.32
CA ILE A 114 -12.38 -9.90 21.61
C ILE A 114 -11.27 -9.43 22.55
N GLY A 115 -11.43 -8.23 23.11
CA GLY A 115 -10.53 -7.66 24.11
C GLY A 115 -11.24 -7.50 25.45
N LEU A 116 -10.63 -7.98 26.53
CA LEU A 116 -11.10 -7.79 27.90
C LEU A 116 -10.04 -7.04 28.70
N ASN A 117 -10.43 -5.92 29.31
CA ASN A 117 -9.55 -5.14 30.17
C ASN A 117 -9.69 -5.58 31.64
N GLY A 118 -8.63 -5.43 32.43
CA GLY A 118 -8.57 -5.85 33.84
C GLY A 118 -9.62 -5.20 34.75
N GLU A 119 -10.16 -4.03 34.38
CA GLU A 119 -11.27 -3.39 35.10
C GLU A 119 -12.56 -4.22 35.03
N ILE A 120 -12.87 -4.81 33.87
CA ILE A 120 -14.06 -5.69 33.69
C ILE A 120 -13.90 -6.98 34.49
N LEU A 121 -12.67 -7.51 34.58
CA LEU A 121 -12.37 -8.73 35.32
C LEU A 121 -12.35 -8.52 36.84
N SER A 122 -12.19 -7.28 37.31
CA SER A 122 -12.31 -6.95 38.73
C SER A 122 -13.72 -7.21 39.26
N TYR A 123 -14.75 -7.02 38.43
CA TYR A 123 -16.14 -7.36 38.76
C TYR A 123 -16.41 -8.87 38.80
N LEU A 124 -15.57 -9.68 38.14
CA LEU A 124 -15.66 -11.16 38.18
C LEU A 124 -14.89 -11.77 39.36
N LYS A 125 -13.96 -11.04 39.98
CA LYS A 125 -13.20 -11.52 41.14
C LYS A 125 -13.96 -11.28 42.44
N LYS A 126 -14.76 -12.26 42.85
CA LYS A 126 -15.23 -12.39 44.24
C LYS A 126 -14.01 -12.52 45.17
N SER A 127 -13.92 -11.63 46.15
CA SER A 127 -13.01 -11.57 47.32
C SER A 127 -11.98 -12.71 47.45
N THR A 128 -10.73 -12.44 47.12
CA THR A 128 -9.59 -13.06 47.81
C THR A 128 -8.69 -11.96 48.36
N THR A 129 -8.59 -11.94 49.69
CA THR A 129 -7.77 -11.03 50.49
C THR A 129 -6.33 -11.51 50.44
N ASP A 130 -5.52 -10.94 49.55
CA ASP A 130 -4.07 -10.95 49.76
C ASP A 130 -3.39 -9.76 49.08
N SER A 131 -2.51 -9.10 49.83
CA SER A 131 -2.10 -7.70 49.64
C SER A 131 -0.94 -7.50 48.66
N VAL A 132 -0.86 -8.31 47.61
CA VAL A 132 0.16 -8.13 46.55
C VAL A 132 -0.53 -8.07 45.20
N ARG A 133 -1.03 -6.88 44.82
CA ARG A 133 -1.55 -6.65 43.46
C ARG A 133 -0.64 -5.68 42.72
N LYS A 134 0.37 -6.26 42.07
CA LYS A 134 1.00 -5.66 40.88
C LYS A 134 -0.13 -5.46 39.88
N ILE A 135 -0.51 -4.21 39.59
CA ILE A 135 -1.54 -3.88 38.61
C ILE A 135 -0.92 -4.12 37.24
N ASP A 136 -0.82 -5.39 36.85
CA ASP A 136 -0.71 -5.72 35.44
C ASP A 136 -2.11 -5.44 34.88
N ARG A 137 -2.26 -4.37 34.09
CA ARG A 137 -3.50 -4.08 33.37
C ARG A 137 -3.60 -5.16 32.28
N GLY A 138 -3.97 -6.37 32.71
CA GLY A 138 -4.04 -7.57 31.88
C GLY A 138 -5.11 -7.35 30.82
N LEU A 139 -4.68 -6.86 29.66
CA LEU A 139 -5.48 -6.84 28.46
C LEU A 139 -5.48 -8.28 27.94
N PHE A 140 -6.60 -8.98 28.09
CA PHE A 140 -6.76 -10.30 27.51
C PHE A 140 -7.33 -10.17 26.11
N ILE A 141 -6.70 -10.84 25.15
CA ILE A 141 -7.11 -10.79 23.75
C ILE A 141 -7.33 -12.20 23.25
N VAL A 142 -8.45 -12.41 22.56
CA VAL A 142 -8.71 -13.58 21.71
C VAL A 142 -8.98 -13.09 20.30
N GLU A 143 -8.23 -13.63 19.34
CA GLU A 143 -8.47 -13.43 17.92
C GLU A 143 -8.83 -14.77 17.28
N ASN A 144 -9.94 -14.80 16.54
CA ASN A 144 -10.43 -15.97 15.83
C ASN A 144 -10.48 -15.69 14.33
N LEU A 145 -10.02 -16.66 13.54
CA LEU A 145 -10.13 -16.67 12.08
C LEU A 145 -10.92 -17.91 11.65
N GLY A 146 -11.91 -17.72 10.79
CA GLY A 146 -12.87 -18.76 10.46
C GLY A 146 -13.75 -18.48 9.24
N ASP A 147 -14.78 -19.30 9.09
CA ASP A 147 -15.82 -19.14 8.08
C ASP A 147 -17.18 -18.92 8.77
N PHE A 148 -17.95 -17.94 8.30
CA PHE A 148 -19.31 -17.69 8.74
C PHE A 148 -20.31 -18.07 7.64
N TYR A 149 -21.39 -18.74 8.03
CA TYR A 149 -22.45 -19.20 7.16
C TYR A 149 -23.80 -18.74 7.70
N GLN A 150 -24.64 -18.21 6.81
CA GLN A 150 -26.05 -17.94 7.10
C GLN A 150 -26.94 -18.67 6.09
N LYS A 151 -28.01 -19.31 6.56
CA LYS A 151 -29.08 -19.90 5.74
C LYS A 151 -30.39 -19.90 6.51
N ASN A 152 -31.46 -19.32 5.95
CA ASN A 152 -32.80 -19.28 6.57
C ASN A 152 -32.77 -18.70 8.00
N LYS A 153 -32.06 -17.58 8.22
CA LYS A 153 -31.82 -16.97 9.54
C LYS A 153 -31.08 -17.86 10.56
N LYS A 154 -30.67 -19.07 10.19
CA LYS A 154 -29.74 -19.89 10.99
C LYS A 154 -28.33 -19.49 10.63
N GLN A 155 -27.50 -19.31 11.66
CA GLN A 155 -26.11 -18.92 11.54
C GLN A 155 -25.21 -20.04 12.03
N LYS A 156 -24.05 -20.20 11.40
CA LYS A 156 -23.01 -21.14 11.81
C LYS A 156 -21.65 -20.46 11.64
N ASP A 157 -20.91 -20.36 12.72
CA ASP A 157 -19.51 -19.92 12.71
C ASP A 157 -18.60 -21.15 12.86
N ILE A 158 -17.52 -21.20 12.09
CA ILE A 158 -16.50 -22.25 12.13
C ILE A 158 -15.16 -21.56 12.36
N VAL A 159 -14.64 -21.68 13.58
CA VAL A 159 -13.31 -21.18 13.94
C VAL A 159 -12.25 -22.18 13.46
N LYS A 160 -11.32 -21.71 12.62
CA LYS A 160 -10.20 -22.51 12.09
C LYS A 160 -8.92 -22.27 12.89
N PHE A 161 -8.69 -21.03 13.31
CA PHE A 161 -7.52 -20.63 14.07
C PHE A 161 -7.92 -19.69 15.19
N THR A 162 -7.29 -19.87 16.35
CA THR A 162 -7.42 -18.99 17.50
C THR A 162 -6.04 -18.62 18.02
N ILE A 163 -5.82 -17.32 18.22
CA ILE A 163 -4.64 -16.79 18.90
C ILE A 163 -5.13 -16.08 20.15
N SER A 164 -4.53 -16.38 21.30
CA SER A 164 -4.87 -15.67 22.53
C SER A 164 -3.65 -15.48 23.43
N ASN A 165 -3.69 -14.45 24.27
CA ASN A 165 -2.71 -14.26 25.34
C ASN A 165 -3.19 -14.81 26.69
N PHE A 166 -4.25 -15.63 26.70
CA PHE A 166 -4.72 -16.26 27.94
C PHE A 166 -3.64 -17.20 28.49
N PRO A 167 -3.32 -17.11 29.80
CA PRO A 167 -2.41 -18.06 30.43
C PRO A 167 -2.98 -19.47 30.30
N LYS A 168 -2.17 -20.42 29.83
CA LYS A 168 -2.56 -21.84 29.66
C LYS A 168 -2.96 -22.55 30.96
N ASN A 169 -2.78 -21.91 32.11
CA ASN A 169 -2.97 -22.49 33.45
C ASN A 169 -4.18 -21.91 34.21
N TYR A 170 -5.16 -21.34 33.51
CA TYR A 170 -6.46 -21.07 34.14
C TYR A 170 -7.26 -22.38 34.22
N PRO A 171 -7.82 -22.74 35.40
CA PRO A 171 -8.63 -23.95 35.56
C PRO A 171 -9.91 -23.93 34.72
#